data_AF-A0AAV4I0F6-F1
#
_entry.id   AF-A0AAV4I0F6-F1
#
_cell.length_a   1.000
_cell.length_b   1.000
_cell.length_c   1.000
_cell.angle_alpha   90.00
_cell.angle_beta   90.00
_cell.angle_gamma   90.00
#
_symmetry.space_group_name_H-M   'P 1'
#
loop_
_entity.id
_entity.type
_entity.pdbx_description
1 polymer ?
#
loop_
_entity_poly.entity_id
_entity_poly.type
_entity_poly.pdbx_seq_one_letter_code
_entity_poly.pdbx_strand_id
1 'polypeptide(L)'
;MEETDPRMSGMFELDAPPAPPPPQPVGVYGWRKRCLYACIVVLMISVVVNLALTVWILRVLDFSWDGMGRLKLNPGGFTLKGEAEFLKTVYVNKLRNKEKPLYIHSNKKVQLSSSKQNSTERSRILIGK
;
A
#
# COMPACT_ATOMS: atom_id res chain seq x y z
N MET A 1 53.87 -67.99 -50.99
CA MET A 1 54.53 -66.94 -50.19
C MET A 1 54.06 -65.63 -50.80
N GLU A 2 52.92 -65.14 -50.31
CA GLU A 2 52.32 -63.88 -50.74
C GLU A 2 52.72 -62.86 -49.67
N GLU A 3 53.68 -62.02 -50.01
CA GLU A 3 54.27 -61.02 -49.14
C GLU A 3 53.29 -59.86 -49.01
N THR A 4 52.42 -59.90 -48.00
CA THR A 4 51.54 -58.79 -47.65
C THR A 4 52.38 -57.66 -47.08
N ASP A 5 52.56 -56.64 -47.91
CA ASP A 5 53.33 -55.42 -47.69
C ASP A 5 52.97 -54.72 -46.35
N PRO A 6 53.94 -54.55 -45.42
CA PRO A 6 53.69 -53.95 -44.11
C PRO A 6 53.44 -52.43 -44.18
N ARG A 7 53.44 -51.81 -45.37
CA ARG A 7 53.20 -50.36 -45.53
C ARG A 7 51.73 -49.97 -45.64
N MET A 8 50.80 -50.91 -45.64
CA MET A 8 49.36 -50.61 -45.70
C MET A 8 48.72 -50.32 -44.33
N SER A 9 49.37 -50.66 -43.20
CA SER A 9 48.82 -50.40 -41.86
C SER A 9 48.92 -48.94 -41.40
N GLY A 10 49.68 -48.08 -42.09
CA GLY A 10 49.87 -46.67 -41.72
C GLY A 10 48.91 -45.68 -42.38
N MET A 11 48.03 -46.11 -43.29
CA MET A 11 47.14 -45.22 -44.05
C MET A 11 45.71 -45.13 -43.51
N PHE A 12 45.40 -45.80 -42.39
CA PHE A 12 44.07 -45.78 -41.76
C PHE A 12 43.99 -44.92 -40.49
N GLU A 13 44.89 -43.95 -40.35
CA GLU A 13 44.94 -43.03 -39.21
C GLU A 13 44.85 -41.55 -39.63
N LEU A 14 44.21 -41.29 -40.77
CA LEU A 14 43.84 -39.94 -41.21
C LEU A 14 42.34 -39.76 -41.03
N ASP A 15 42.02 -38.84 -40.11
CA ASP A 15 40.72 -38.17 -39.91
C ASP A 15 39.73 -38.77 -38.90
N ALA A 16 40.22 -39.18 -37.73
CA ALA A 16 39.39 -39.15 -36.54
C ALA A 16 39.10 -37.66 -36.18
N PRO A 17 37.83 -37.21 -36.15
CA PRO A 17 37.52 -35.82 -35.83
C PRO A 17 38.04 -35.48 -34.43
N PRO A 18 38.64 -34.29 -34.22
CA PRO A 18 39.09 -33.88 -32.90
C PRO A 18 37.90 -33.91 -31.94
N ALA A 19 38.06 -34.62 -30.82
CA ALA A 19 37.02 -34.73 -29.80
C ALA A 19 36.46 -33.33 -29.46
N PRO A 20 35.13 -33.17 -29.31
CA PRO A 20 34.54 -31.89 -28.99
C PRO A 20 35.18 -31.36 -27.70
N PRO A 21 35.57 -30.07 -27.64
CA PRO A 21 36.15 -29.50 -26.44
C PRO A 21 35.19 -29.73 -25.26
N PRO A 22 35.70 -30.11 -24.07
CA PRO A 22 34.85 -30.34 -22.91
C PRO A 22 33.97 -29.11 -22.67
N PRO A 23 32.70 -29.29 -22.27
CA PRO A 23 31.79 -28.18 -22.02
C PRO A 23 32.48 -27.17 -21.12
N GLN A 24 32.77 -25.99 -21.67
CA GLN A 24 33.36 -24.91 -20.91
C GLN A 24 32.39 -24.64 -19.76
N PRO A 25 32.80 -24.78 -18.49
CA PRO A 25 31.93 -24.42 -17.40
C PRO A 25 31.73 -22.92 -17.52
N VAL A 26 30.59 -22.53 -18.10
CA VAL A 26 29.97 -21.21 -17.97
C VAL A 26 29.51 -21.02 -16.52
N GLY A 27 30.35 -21.43 -15.56
CA GLY A 27 30.07 -21.50 -14.13
C GLY A 27 30.71 -20.37 -13.34
N VAL A 28 31.49 -19.50 -13.99
CA VAL A 28 32.16 -18.37 -13.32
C VAL A 28 31.68 -17.03 -13.87
N TYR A 29 30.36 -16.88 -14.02
CA TYR A 29 29.75 -15.54 -14.03
C TYR A 29 29.60 -15.00 -12.59
N GLY A 30 30.77 -14.86 -11.95
CA GLY A 30 31.13 -13.91 -10.90
C GLY A 30 30.21 -13.74 -9.69
N TRP A 31 30.80 -13.94 -8.50
CA TRP A 31 30.29 -13.46 -7.20
C TRP A 31 29.67 -12.04 -7.25
N ARG A 32 30.20 -11.17 -8.12
CA ARG A 32 29.69 -9.81 -8.36
C ARG A 32 28.29 -9.77 -8.99
N LYS A 33 27.98 -10.66 -9.94
CA LYS A 33 26.61 -10.78 -10.49
C LYS A 33 25.66 -11.30 -9.42
N ARG A 34 26.08 -12.26 -8.59
CA ARG A 34 25.28 -12.74 -7.44
C ARG A 34 25.01 -11.65 -6.41
N CYS A 35 25.99 -10.77 -6.13
CA CYS A 35 25.80 -9.60 -5.29
C CYS A 35 24.78 -8.63 -5.90
N LEU A 36 24.87 -8.36 -7.20
CA LEU A 36 23.90 -7.53 -7.91
C LEU A 36 22.49 -8.16 -7.90
N TYR A 37 22.36 -9.47 -8.13
CA TYR A 37 21.08 -10.17 -7.99
C TYR A 37 20.56 -10.13 -6.55
N ALA A 38 21.41 -10.33 -5.55
CA ALA A 38 21.02 -10.21 -4.14
C ALA A 38 20.56 -8.79 -3.80
N CYS A 39 21.27 -7.76 -4.24
CA CYS A 39 20.86 -6.36 -4.08
C CYS A 39 19.53 -6.07 -4.77
N ILE A 40 19.31 -6.56 -6.00
CA ILE A 40 18.03 -6.39 -6.71
C ILE A 40 16.90 -7.13 -6.00
N VAL A 41 17.14 -8.34 -5.51
CA VAL A 41 16.15 -9.13 -4.75
C VAL A 41 15.82 -8.41 -3.43
N VAL A 42 16.82 -7.91 -2.70
CA VAL A 42 16.62 -7.12 -1.48
C VAL A 42 15.86 -5.82 -1.80
N LEU A 43 16.19 -5.14 -2.90
CA LEU A 43 15.48 -3.94 -3.35
C LEU A 43 14.02 -4.27 -3.66
N MET A 44 13.74 -5.33 -4.41
CA MET A 44 12.39 -5.81 -4.68
C MET A 44 11.62 -6.11 -3.39
N ILE A 45 12.23 -6.85 -2.46
CA ILE A 45 11.63 -7.14 -1.16
C ILE A 45 11.38 -5.85 -0.38
N SER A 46 12.32 -4.90 -0.39
CA SER A 46 12.17 -3.62 0.31
C SER A 46 11.01 -2.81 -0.24
N VAL A 47 10.80 -2.83 -1.56
CA VAL A 47 9.64 -2.20 -2.20
C VAL A 47 8.36 -2.88 -1.74
N VAL A 48 8.29 -4.21 -1.78
CA VAL A 48 7.11 -4.97 -1.30
C VAL A 48 6.84 -4.71 0.17
N VAL A 49 7.87 -4.71 1.02
CA VAL A 49 7.77 -4.42 2.46
C VAL A 49 7.34 -2.98 2.67
N ASN A 50 7.85 -2.01 1.93
CA ASN A 50 7.43 -0.61 2.04
C ASN A 50 5.97 -0.42 1.62
N LEU A 51 5.53 -1.10 0.56
CA LEU A 51 4.12 -1.12 0.16
C LEU A 51 3.26 -1.80 1.24
N ALA A 52 3.70 -2.96 1.74
CA ALA A 52 3.00 -3.69 2.80
C ALA A 52 2.97 -2.90 4.10
N LEU A 53 4.02 -2.17 4.46
CA LEU A 53 4.11 -1.31 5.62
C LEU A 53 3.22 -0.09 5.46
N THR A 54 3.15 0.48 4.26
CA THR A 54 2.22 1.57 3.91
C THR A 54 0.79 1.09 4.02
N VAL A 55 0.45 -0.08 3.47
CA VAL A 55 -0.88 -0.69 3.63
C VAL A 55 -1.14 -1.08 5.09
N TRP A 56 -0.13 -1.52 5.83
CA TRP A 56 -0.23 -1.88 7.24
C TRP A 56 -0.52 -0.66 8.10
N ILE A 57 0.20 0.45 7.92
CA ILE A 57 -0.06 1.70 8.65
C ILE A 57 -1.43 2.24 8.26
N LEU A 58 -1.83 2.19 6.99
CA LEU A 58 -3.18 2.55 6.57
C LEU A 58 -4.24 1.67 7.26
N ARG A 59 -4.00 0.37 7.36
CA ARG A 59 -4.89 -0.58 8.04
C ARG A 59 -4.91 -0.36 9.55
N VAL A 60 -3.77 -0.09 10.19
CA VAL A 60 -3.65 0.15 11.64
C VAL A 60 -4.23 1.50 12.05
N LEU A 61 -4.27 2.47 11.13
CA LEU A 61 -4.95 3.76 11.28
C LEU A 61 -6.47 3.66 11.05
N ASP A 62 -7.02 2.45 10.99
CA ASP A 62 -8.44 2.15 10.69
C ASP A 62 -8.91 2.66 9.32
N PHE A 63 -8.04 2.98 8.36
CA PHE A 63 -8.40 3.19 6.95
C PHE A 63 -8.59 1.84 6.25
N SER A 64 -9.45 0.99 6.78
CA SER A 64 -9.90 -0.18 6.04
C SER A 64 -10.76 0.29 4.87
N TRP A 65 -10.62 -0.35 3.71
CA TRP A 65 -11.39 -0.05 2.48
C TRP A 65 -12.93 -0.20 2.67
N ASP A 66 -13.36 -0.73 3.82
CA ASP A 66 -14.75 -0.86 4.28
C ASP A 66 -15.27 0.34 5.11
N GLY A 67 -14.38 1.29 5.44
CA GLY A 67 -14.69 2.44 6.26
C GLY A 67 -13.45 2.95 6.96
N MET A 68 -13.16 4.23 6.76
CA MET A 68 -12.11 5.00 7.42
C MET A 68 -12.48 5.19 8.89
N GLY A 69 -12.37 4.14 9.70
CA GLY A 69 -12.91 4.07 11.05
C GLY A 69 -14.43 4.19 11.10
N ARG A 70 -14.96 4.80 12.17
CA ARG A 70 -16.40 5.12 12.33
C ARG A 70 -16.93 6.10 11.27
N LEU A 71 -16.05 6.60 10.43
CA LEU A 71 -16.25 7.50 9.32
C LEU A 71 -16.50 6.69 8.03
N LYS A 72 -17.76 6.55 7.64
CA LYS A 72 -18.11 5.99 6.33
C LYS A 72 -18.07 7.10 5.29
N LEU A 73 -17.06 7.06 4.41
CA LEU A 73 -16.94 7.94 3.26
C LEU A 73 -17.84 7.38 2.15
N ASN A 74 -19.05 7.89 2.03
CA ASN A 74 -19.95 7.56 0.93
C ASN A 74 -19.71 8.54 -0.23
N PRO A 75 -19.97 8.13 -1.49
CA PRO A 75 -19.77 8.99 -2.67
C PRO A 75 -20.67 10.26 -2.70
N GLY A 76 -21.65 10.38 -1.78
CA GLY A 76 -22.50 11.56 -1.61
C GLY A 76 -22.24 12.38 -0.34
N GLY A 77 -21.23 12.01 0.47
CA GLY A 77 -20.91 12.72 1.70
C GLY A 77 -20.28 11.84 2.78
N PHE A 78 -19.95 12.48 3.90
CA PHE A 78 -19.24 11.85 5.00
C PHE A 78 -20.18 11.52 6.15
N THR A 79 -20.20 10.26 6.59
CA THR A 79 -21.04 9.79 7.70
C THR A 79 -20.18 9.36 8.88
N LEU A 80 -20.23 10.09 9.99
CA LEU A 80 -19.52 9.75 11.21
C LEU A 80 -20.45 8.98 12.16
N LYS A 81 -20.14 7.72 12.45
CA LYS A 81 -20.87 6.82 13.36
C LYS A 81 -20.12 6.65 14.68
N GLY A 82 -20.12 7.64 15.57
CA GLY A 82 -19.50 7.49 16.88
C GLY A 82 -19.27 8.78 17.64
N GLU A 83 -18.37 8.72 18.63
CA GLU A 83 -17.87 9.90 19.34
C GLU A 83 -16.85 10.62 18.45
N ALA A 84 -17.10 11.91 18.22
CA ALA A 84 -16.21 12.78 17.45
C ALA A 84 -15.79 13.94 18.33
N GLU A 85 -14.49 14.06 18.55
CA GLU A 85 -13.92 15.23 19.20
C GLU A 85 -13.54 16.25 18.13
N PHE A 86 -14.16 17.41 18.18
CA PHE A 86 -13.85 18.53 17.30
C PHE A 86 -12.97 19.51 18.05
N LEU A 87 -11.73 19.70 17.58
CA LEU A 87 -10.79 20.68 18.14
C LEU A 87 -11.23 22.13 17.87
N LYS A 88 -12.16 22.35 16.93
CA LYS A 88 -12.62 23.67 16.47
C LYS A 88 -14.13 23.69 16.27
N THR A 89 -14.70 24.90 16.12
CA THR A 89 -16.13 25.12 15.86
C THR A 89 -16.60 24.38 14.61
N VAL A 90 -17.67 23.61 14.74
CA VAL A 90 -18.30 22.90 13.62
C VAL A 90 -19.50 23.69 13.13
N TYR A 91 -19.52 24.01 11.84
CA TYR A 91 -20.67 24.61 11.18
C TYR A 91 -21.44 23.53 10.43
N VAL A 92 -22.71 23.36 10.77
CA VAL A 92 -23.60 22.39 10.10
C VAL A 92 -24.82 23.12 9.53
N ASN A 93 -25.24 22.73 8.32
CA ASN A 93 -26.42 23.31 7.69
C ASN A 93 -27.71 22.77 8.33
N LYS A 94 -27.73 21.49 8.71
CA LYS A 94 -28.88 20.85 9.35
C LYS A 94 -28.41 19.92 10.46
N LEU A 95 -28.88 20.18 11.67
CA LEU A 95 -28.72 19.29 12.82
C LEU A 95 -30.08 18.66 13.10
N ARG A 96 -30.21 17.34 12.91
CA ARG A 96 -31.45 16.60 13.14
C ARG A 96 -31.16 15.24 13.75
N ASN A 97 -31.87 14.89 14.81
CA ASN A 97 -31.92 13.53 15.35
C ASN A 97 -33.15 12.80 14.80
N LYS A 98 -33.04 11.49 14.49
CA LYS A 98 -34.14 10.71 13.91
C LYS A 98 -35.05 10.09 14.97
N GLU A 99 -34.49 9.45 15.99
CA GLU A 99 -35.23 8.58 16.90
C GLU A 99 -35.08 8.95 18.38
N LYS A 100 -34.06 9.74 18.74
CA LYS A 100 -33.75 10.07 20.13
C LYS A 100 -33.82 11.59 20.37
N PRO A 101 -34.01 12.06 21.60
CA PRO A 101 -33.83 13.47 21.92
C PRO A 101 -32.36 13.89 21.71
N LEU A 102 -32.15 15.14 21.29
CA LEU A 102 -30.81 15.72 21.12
C LEU A 102 -30.35 16.27 22.47
N TYR A 103 -29.32 15.66 23.05
CA TYR A 103 -28.68 16.15 24.26
C TYR A 103 -27.48 17.03 23.90
N ILE A 104 -27.42 18.23 24.48
CA ILE A 104 -26.28 19.14 24.36
C ILE A 104 -25.73 19.33 25.77
N HIS A 105 -24.57 18.75 26.04
CA HIS A 105 -23.88 18.92 27.31
C HIS A 105 -22.71 19.90 27.12
N SER A 106 -22.65 20.93 27.96
CA SER A 106 -21.61 21.95 27.89
C SER A 106 -21.21 22.35 29.30
N ASN A 107 -19.90 22.39 29.54
CA ASN A 107 -19.32 22.91 30.79
C ASN A 107 -19.28 24.45 30.80
N LYS A 108 -19.71 25.10 29.72
CA LYS A 108 -19.76 26.55 29.51
C LYS A 108 -21.15 26.98 29.06
N LYS A 109 -21.36 28.29 28.97
CA LYS A 109 -22.62 28.90 28.50
C LYS A 109 -23.00 28.40 27.10
N VAL A 110 -24.25 27.95 26.97
CA VAL A 110 -24.84 27.57 25.68
C VAL A 110 -25.72 28.73 25.23
N GLN A 111 -25.53 29.18 23.99
CA GLN A 111 -26.32 30.25 23.39
C GLN A 111 -26.95 29.74 22.09
N LEU A 112 -28.26 29.89 21.98
CA LEU A 112 -29.01 29.66 20.75
C LEU A 112 -29.49 31.03 20.24
N SER A 113 -29.18 31.34 18.98
CA SER A 113 -29.65 32.58 18.34
C SER A 113 -30.32 32.25 17.02
N SER A 114 -31.55 32.73 16.84
CA SER A 114 -32.23 32.74 15.55
C SER A 114 -32.30 34.17 15.05
N SER A 115 -31.87 34.40 13.81
CA SER A 115 -31.91 35.71 13.15
C SER A 115 -32.48 35.53 11.76
N LYS A 116 -33.51 36.31 11.42
CA LYS A 116 -34.06 36.35 10.07
C LYS A 116 -33.22 37.29 9.21
N GLN A 117 -33.01 36.95 7.94
CA GLN A 117 -32.12 37.68 7.01
C GLN A 117 -32.52 39.14 6.77
N ASN A 118 -33.76 39.54 7.10
CA ASN A 118 -34.34 40.84 6.75
C ASN A 118 -35.21 41.45 7.86
N SER A 119 -35.03 41.05 9.12
CA SER A 119 -35.73 41.62 10.27
C SER A 119 -34.79 41.69 11.48
N THR A 120 -34.87 42.79 12.24
CA THR A 120 -34.11 43.05 13.48
C THR A 120 -34.46 42.07 14.62
N GLU A 121 -35.46 41.20 14.43
CA GLU A 121 -35.88 40.22 15.42
C GLU A 121 -34.84 39.10 15.60
N ARG A 122 -34.12 39.19 16.73
CA ARG A 122 -33.16 38.20 17.18
C ARG A 122 -33.70 37.49 18.41
N SER A 123 -34.20 36.28 18.25
CA SER A 123 -34.52 35.43 19.38
C SER A 123 -33.24 34.81 19.91
N ARG A 124 -32.96 35.01 21.21
CA ARG A 124 -31.78 34.46 21.88
C ARG A 124 -32.21 33.69 23.11
N ILE A 125 -31.69 32.48 23.26
CA ILE A 125 -31.87 31.64 24.45
C ILE A 125 -30.47 31.41 25.02
N LEU A 126 -30.27 31.81 26.27
CA LEU A 126 -29.01 31.65 27.01
C LEU A 126 -29.25 30.65 28.15
N ILE A 127 -28.42 29.62 28.19
CA ILE A 127 -28.50 28.55 29.19
C ILE A 127 -27.13 28.49 29.89
N GLY A 128 -27.12 28.78 31.19
CA GLY A 128 -25.93 28.78 32.04
C GLY A 128 -25.93 29.97 33.02
N LYS A 129 -25.46 29.74 34.24
CA LYS A 129 -25.11 30.82 35.19
C LYS A 129 -23.80 31.48 34.76
#